data_AF-A0A8W8MWA7-F1
#
_entry.id   AF-A0A8W8MWA7-F1
#
_cell.length_a   1.000
_cell.length_b   1.000
_cell.length_c   1.000
_cell.angle_alpha   90.00
_cell.angle_beta   90.00
_cell.angle_gamma   90.00
#
_symmetry.space_group_name_H-M   'P 1'
#
loop_
_entity.id
_entity.type
_entity.pdbx_description
1 polymer ?
#
loop_
_entity_poly.entity_id
_entity_poly.type
_entity_poly.pdbx_seq_one_letter_code
_entity_poly.pdbx_strand_id
1 'polypeptide(L)'
;FVPLLDGFLVKLSESEAVIDSLLSQIPEMFAESRETETVLGPVIQAGLDALKSADRSGKLYIFHTSLPIAEAPGKLKNRDDRKLLGTEKEKTILTPQNNFYTKLGQDCVGVGCSVDLFLFPNAYVDVATISEVCRLTGGNLYKYSYFQADLDGERFLEDLKYNVMNQSAFDAILRVRASTGIRAVDFLGNFYMSNTTDVEMAAVDREQSMNVEIKHDDKLNEADGAFIQVAVLYTSVGGQRRLRIHNLALNCCTQMADLFRNTELDTLINYMAKHAVRTSLNSNPKQVREGIMSQVAQILACYRKNCSTPAPMGQLILPESMKLLPLYSNCVVKSDALQGGSEISTDDRSFLMLKLNSMDVSSTQVFFYPRLIPMHDLESHGDRIPAAIRCSVERLRDNGVYLLENGLSMFLWIGHNVEPQWVQKVFSVQSAAQIDIDKCKLNDLDNPVSQKLRDAINSIRGERCRYMKLTIVRQRDKLEPWFNHFLVEDKGNNGSASYVDFLRHIYGEIRNLLS
;
A
#
# COMPACT_ATOMS: atom_id res chain seq x y z
N PHE A 1 -7.42 22.07 -24.41
CA PHE A 1 -7.32 21.71 -25.83
C PHE A 1 -5.86 21.43 -26.14
N VAL A 2 -5.59 20.49 -27.05
CA VAL A 2 -4.23 20.14 -27.46
C VAL A 2 -3.93 20.88 -28.76
N PRO A 3 -2.84 21.66 -28.85
CA PRO A 3 -2.58 22.54 -29.99
C PRO A 3 -2.06 21.80 -31.23
N LEU A 4 -1.70 20.52 -31.10
CA LEU A 4 -1.05 19.70 -32.12
C LEU A 4 -1.72 18.32 -32.17
N LEU A 5 -1.90 17.79 -33.37
CA LEU A 5 -2.35 16.42 -33.60
C LEU A 5 -1.16 15.54 -34.03
N ASP A 6 -0.44 15.98 -35.06
CA ASP A 6 0.81 15.36 -35.51
C ASP A 6 2.03 15.91 -34.77
N GLY A 7 3.04 15.05 -34.54
CA GLY A 7 4.29 15.41 -33.89
C GLY A 7 4.26 15.42 -32.35
N PHE A 8 3.09 15.28 -31.73
CA PHE A 8 2.96 15.22 -30.27
C PHE A 8 3.16 13.79 -29.71
N LEU A 9 2.52 12.79 -30.32
CA LEU A 9 2.71 11.38 -30.01
C LEU A 9 3.50 10.73 -31.14
N VAL A 10 4.79 10.51 -30.90
CA VAL A 10 5.74 9.99 -31.90
C VAL A 10 6.35 8.68 -31.45
N LYS A 11 6.88 7.92 -32.40
CA LYS A 11 7.63 6.70 -32.09
C LYS A 11 9.05 7.06 -31.68
N LEU A 12 9.45 6.63 -30.49
CA LEU A 12 10.77 6.95 -29.91
C LEU A 12 11.93 6.66 -30.88
N SER A 13 11.92 5.50 -31.54
CA SER A 13 12.98 5.10 -32.47
C SER A 13 13.15 6.02 -33.69
N GLU A 14 12.15 6.84 -34.01
CA GLU A 14 12.16 7.74 -35.17
C GLU A 14 12.43 9.19 -34.75
N SER A 15 12.35 9.51 -33.46
CA SER A 15 12.42 10.89 -32.95
C SER A 15 13.39 11.06 -31.76
N GLU A 16 14.23 10.05 -31.47
CA GLU A 16 15.18 10.02 -30.35
C GLU A 16 16.03 11.29 -30.28
N ALA A 17 16.70 11.68 -31.37
CA ALA A 17 17.55 12.87 -31.39
C ALA A 17 16.79 14.18 -31.06
N VAL A 18 15.52 14.29 -31.48
CA VAL A 18 14.68 15.46 -31.21
C VAL A 18 14.23 15.46 -29.74
N ILE A 19 13.88 14.28 -29.21
CA ILE A 19 13.49 14.09 -27.81
C ILE A 19 14.69 14.40 -26.89
N ASP A 20 15.87 13.87 -27.17
CA ASP A 20 17.09 14.14 -26.38
C ASP A 20 17.45 15.62 -26.38
N SER A 21 17.31 16.28 -27.54
CA SER A 21 17.53 17.72 -27.65
C SER A 21 16.53 18.51 -26.81
N LEU A 22 15.24 18.14 -26.84
CA LEU A 22 14.20 18.77 -26.02
C LEU A 22 14.45 18.55 -24.52
N LEU A 23 14.76 17.31 -24.11
CA LEU A 23 15.02 16.97 -22.71
C LEU A 23 16.24 17.70 -22.14
N SER A 24 17.25 17.96 -22.97
CA SER A 24 18.42 18.76 -22.58
C SER A 24 18.09 20.25 -22.41
N GLN A 25 17.14 20.77 -23.20
CA GLN A 25 16.76 22.19 -23.18
C GLN A 25 15.74 22.55 -22.10
N ILE A 26 14.82 21.64 -21.72
CA ILE A 26 13.76 21.92 -20.74
C ILE A 26 14.32 22.51 -19.42
N PRO A 27 15.39 21.95 -18.80
CA PRO A 27 15.96 22.52 -17.58
C PRO A 27 16.44 23.97 -17.77
N GLU A 28 17.04 24.29 -18.91
CA GLU A 28 17.52 25.63 -19.23
C GLU A 28 16.36 26.60 -19.50
N MET A 29 15.32 26.15 -20.21
CA MET A 29 14.13 26.96 -20.54
C MET A 29 13.41 27.47 -19.30
N PHE A 30 13.37 26.68 -18.22
CA PHE A 30 12.63 26.99 -17.00
C PHE A 30 13.54 27.34 -15.80
N ALA A 31 14.85 27.44 -15.99
CA ALA A 31 15.83 27.68 -14.91
C ALA A 31 15.53 28.94 -14.07
N GLU A 32 15.09 30.02 -14.74
CA GLU A 32 14.80 31.32 -14.12
C GLU A 32 13.31 31.55 -13.87
N SER A 33 12.49 30.48 -13.96
CA SER A 33 11.05 30.59 -13.69
C SER A 33 10.79 30.98 -12.24
N ARG A 34 9.91 31.97 -12.06
CA ARG A 34 9.47 32.46 -10.74
C ARG A 34 8.02 32.10 -10.44
N GLU A 35 7.40 31.27 -11.27
CA GLU A 35 6.03 30.81 -11.08
C GLU A 35 5.94 29.91 -9.85
N THR A 36 5.03 30.25 -8.94
CA THR A 36 4.83 29.54 -7.67
C THR A 36 3.48 28.82 -7.60
N GLU A 37 2.52 29.24 -8.42
CA GLU A 37 1.20 28.63 -8.52
C GLU A 37 1.17 27.62 -9.68
N THR A 38 0.49 26.50 -9.47
CA THR A 38 0.38 25.44 -10.48
C THR A 38 -1.06 25.02 -10.71
N VAL A 39 -1.30 24.40 -11.86
CA VAL A 39 -2.56 23.74 -12.21
C VAL A 39 -2.30 22.24 -12.42
N LEU A 40 -3.23 21.39 -11.99
CA LEU A 40 -3.12 19.92 -12.18
C LEU A 40 -4.26 19.38 -13.05
N GLY A 41 -5.50 19.74 -12.71
CA GLY A 41 -6.69 19.32 -13.46
C GLY A 41 -6.58 19.53 -14.98
N PRO A 42 -6.24 20.74 -15.47
CA PRO A 42 -6.06 21.01 -16.89
C PRO A 42 -4.92 20.22 -17.54
N VAL A 43 -3.88 19.85 -16.79
CA VAL A 43 -2.75 19.03 -17.30
C VAL A 43 -3.22 17.61 -17.60
N ILE A 44 -3.96 17.00 -16.67
CA ILE A 44 -4.55 15.67 -16.86
C ILE A 44 -5.56 15.73 -18.02
N GLN A 45 -6.41 16.76 -18.08
CA GLN A 45 -7.37 16.95 -19.18
C GLN A 45 -6.67 17.07 -20.53
N ALA A 46 -5.55 17.79 -20.63
CA ALA A 46 -4.80 17.92 -21.87
C ALA A 46 -4.20 16.58 -22.31
N GLY A 47 -3.67 15.78 -21.38
CA GLY A 47 -3.20 14.42 -21.68
C GLY A 47 -4.31 13.48 -22.14
N LEU A 48 -5.48 13.55 -21.49
CA LEU A 48 -6.68 12.84 -21.92
C LEU A 48 -7.12 13.26 -23.33
N ASP A 49 -7.21 14.57 -23.59
CA ASP A 49 -7.60 15.10 -24.89
C ASP A 49 -6.61 14.67 -26.00
N ALA A 50 -5.32 14.58 -25.69
CA ALA A 50 -4.29 14.13 -26.64
C ALA A 50 -4.48 12.67 -27.03
N LEU A 51 -4.64 11.79 -26.04
CA LEU A 51 -4.92 10.36 -26.24
C LEU A 51 -6.23 10.13 -26.99
N LYS A 52 -7.26 10.87 -26.62
CA LYS A 52 -8.57 10.86 -27.30
C LYS A 52 -8.47 11.30 -28.76
N SER A 53 -7.73 12.37 -29.03
CA SER A 53 -7.54 12.90 -30.40
C SER A 53 -6.73 11.95 -31.29
N ALA A 54 -5.83 11.17 -30.69
CA ALA A 54 -5.06 10.14 -31.37
C ALA A 54 -5.80 8.79 -31.52
N ASP A 55 -6.99 8.66 -30.93
CA ASP A 55 -7.74 7.40 -30.82
C ASP A 55 -6.89 6.26 -30.21
N ARG A 56 -6.20 6.57 -29.10
CA ARG A 56 -5.32 5.63 -28.38
C ARG A 56 -5.60 5.65 -26.89
N SER A 57 -5.59 4.46 -26.29
CA SER A 57 -5.39 4.30 -24.84
C SER A 57 -3.94 4.56 -24.48
N GLY A 58 -3.68 5.00 -23.25
CA GLY A 58 -2.33 5.34 -22.83
C GLY A 58 -2.23 5.64 -21.34
N LYS A 59 -1.03 6.05 -20.94
CA LYS A 59 -0.67 6.34 -19.55
C LYS A 59 -0.03 7.71 -19.45
N LEU A 60 -0.50 8.53 -18.52
CA LEU A 60 0.08 9.82 -18.20
C LEU A 60 1.03 9.65 -17.01
N TYR A 61 2.29 10.03 -17.21
CA TYR A 61 3.30 10.13 -16.17
C TYR A 61 3.42 11.59 -15.75
N ILE A 62 2.80 11.95 -14.62
CA ILE A 62 2.72 13.33 -14.16
C ILE A 62 3.63 13.52 -12.95
N PHE A 63 4.52 14.51 -13.04
CA PHE A 63 5.42 14.92 -11.96
C PHE A 63 4.88 16.23 -11.37
N HIS A 64 4.55 16.25 -10.08
CA HIS A 64 3.88 17.39 -9.44
C HIS A 64 4.43 17.66 -8.04
N THR A 65 4.41 18.91 -7.59
CA THR A 65 5.15 19.35 -6.39
C THR A 65 4.25 19.93 -5.30
N SER A 66 3.39 20.90 -5.61
CA SER A 66 2.65 21.70 -4.65
C SER A 66 1.14 21.58 -4.80
N LEU A 67 0.38 22.16 -3.87
CA LEU A 67 -1.08 22.23 -3.98
C LEU A 67 -1.47 23.07 -5.22
N PRO A 68 -2.34 22.58 -6.13
CA PRO A 68 -2.75 23.33 -7.30
C PRO A 68 -3.73 24.45 -6.94
N ILE A 69 -3.19 25.67 -6.75
CA ILE A 69 -3.93 26.85 -6.26
C ILE A 69 -4.27 27.90 -7.33
N ALA A 70 -3.66 27.81 -8.51
CA ALA A 70 -3.92 28.74 -9.60
C ALA A 70 -5.39 28.69 -10.04
N GLU A 71 -5.93 29.81 -10.53
CA GLU A 71 -7.33 29.92 -10.97
C GLU A 71 -7.59 29.08 -12.23
N ALA A 72 -8.05 27.84 -12.02
CA ALA A 72 -8.43 26.90 -13.07
C ALA A 72 -9.42 25.84 -12.55
N PRO A 73 -10.12 25.10 -13.43
CA PRO A 73 -10.88 23.92 -13.03
C PRO A 73 -10.01 22.92 -12.26
N GLY A 74 -10.51 22.46 -11.10
CA GLY A 74 -9.73 21.59 -10.21
C GLY A 74 -8.80 22.33 -9.24
N LYS A 75 -8.90 23.67 -9.14
CA LYS A 75 -8.27 24.46 -8.07
C LYS A 75 -8.65 23.91 -6.69
N LEU A 76 -7.65 23.82 -5.81
CA LEU A 76 -7.79 23.36 -4.43
C LEU A 76 -7.52 24.48 -3.44
N LYS A 77 -8.16 24.40 -2.27
CA LYS A 77 -7.88 25.26 -1.13
C LYS A 77 -7.11 24.47 -0.09
N ASN A 78 -6.28 25.16 0.71
CA ASN A 78 -5.68 24.51 1.85
C ASN A 78 -6.77 24.28 2.91
N ARG A 79 -7.09 23.00 3.17
CA ARG A 79 -8.04 22.54 4.18
C ARG A 79 -7.39 21.63 5.22
N ASP A 80 -6.06 21.65 5.31
CA ASP A 80 -5.33 20.77 6.22
C ASP A 80 -5.73 21.07 7.66
N ASP A 81 -6.29 20.07 8.33
CA ASP A 81 -6.58 20.12 9.75
C ASP A 81 -6.36 18.74 10.37
N ARG A 82 -5.12 18.49 10.80
CA ARG A 82 -4.70 17.24 11.43
C ARG A 82 -5.49 16.91 12.70
N LYS A 83 -6.12 17.90 13.35
CA LYS A 83 -6.93 17.67 14.56
C LYS A 83 -8.24 16.96 14.25
N LEU A 84 -8.69 16.98 12.99
CA LEU A 84 -9.89 16.26 12.57
C LEU A 84 -9.64 14.75 12.43
N LEU A 85 -8.39 14.32 12.22
CA LEU A 85 -8.03 12.90 12.19
C LEU A 85 -8.35 12.25 13.54
N GLY A 86 -9.11 11.15 13.53
CA GLY A 86 -9.59 10.47 14.73
C GLY A 86 -10.96 10.95 15.22
N THR A 87 -11.52 12.00 14.63
CA THR A 87 -12.83 12.57 15.01
C THR A 87 -13.94 12.17 14.04
N GLU A 88 -15.19 12.46 14.39
CA GLU A 88 -16.35 12.26 13.49
C GLU A 88 -16.27 13.08 12.19
N LYS A 89 -15.46 14.15 12.17
CA LYS A 89 -15.26 15.03 11.02
C LYS A 89 -14.10 14.60 10.14
N GLU A 90 -13.35 13.54 10.46
CA GLU A 90 -12.22 13.06 9.65
C GLU A 90 -12.60 12.85 8.18
N LYS A 91 -13.83 12.39 7.90
CA LYS A 91 -14.33 12.22 6.53
C LYS A 91 -14.22 13.47 5.64
N THR A 92 -14.27 14.69 6.22
CA THR A 92 -14.23 15.93 5.43
C THR A 92 -12.86 16.24 4.85
N ILE A 93 -11.80 15.64 5.40
CA ILE A 93 -10.41 15.79 4.94
C ILE A 93 -9.92 14.57 4.17
N LEU A 94 -10.59 13.42 4.29
CA LEU A 94 -10.27 12.19 3.54
C LEU A 94 -11.04 12.01 2.23
N THR A 95 -12.06 12.83 1.98
CA THR A 95 -12.85 12.81 0.74
C THR A 95 -12.44 13.98 -0.17
N PRO A 96 -12.52 13.85 -1.51
CA PRO A 96 -12.19 14.94 -2.43
C PRO A 96 -12.90 16.26 -2.11
N GLN A 97 -12.22 17.41 -2.24
CA GLN A 97 -12.81 18.74 -2.00
C GLN A 97 -13.98 19.06 -2.93
N ASN A 98 -13.93 18.53 -4.15
CA ASN A 98 -14.89 18.75 -5.20
C ASN A 98 -14.95 17.52 -6.11
N ASN A 99 -15.99 17.45 -6.94
CA ASN A 99 -16.22 16.31 -7.84
C ASN A 99 -15.42 16.39 -9.15
N PHE A 100 -14.56 17.41 -9.33
CA PHE A 100 -13.84 17.62 -10.59
C PHE A 100 -12.90 16.46 -10.90
N TYR A 101 -12.05 16.06 -9.94
CA TYR A 101 -11.09 14.96 -10.14
C TYR A 101 -11.79 13.60 -10.26
N THR A 102 -12.90 13.38 -9.56
CA THR A 102 -13.72 12.17 -9.74
C THR A 102 -14.25 12.09 -11.17
N LYS A 103 -14.84 13.17 -11.70
CA LYS A 103 -15.36 13.21 -13.07
C LYS A 103 -14.23 13.05 -14.09
N LEU A 104 -13.12 13.73 -13.89
CA LEU A 104 -11.96 13.62 -14.77
C LEU A 104 -11.41 12.18 -14.81
N GLY A 105 -11.38 11.49 -13.67
CA GLY A 105 -11.01 10.07 -13.60
C GLY A 105 -11.97 9.18 -14.39
N GLN A 106 -13.27 9.44 -14.33
CA GLN A 106 -14.28 8.72 -15.13
C GLN A 106 -14.10 8.95 -16.63
N ASP A 107 -13.89 10.21 -17.03
CA ASP A 107 -13.63 10.59 -18.42
C ASP A 107 -12.33 9.93 -18.93
N CYS A 108 -11.31 9.82 -18.07
CA CYS A 108 -10.07 9.11 -18.36
C CYS A 108 -10.29 7.60 -18.57
N VAL A 109 -11.05 6.94 -17.70
CA VAL A 109 -11.40 5.52 -17.85
C VAL A 109 -12.12 5.27 -19.18
N GLY A 110 -13.06 6.14 -19.57
CA GLY A 110 -13.81 6.01 -20.83
C GLY A 110 -12.97 6.09 -22.11
N VAL A 111 -11.71 6.56 -22.03
CA VAL A 111 -10.77 6.61 -23.16
C VAL A 111 -9.62 5.59 -22.99
N GLY A 112 -9.56 4.88 -21.86
CA GLY A 112 -8.40 4.05 -21.51
C GLY A 112 -7.16 4.88 -21.20
N CYS A 113 -7.33 6.07 -20.61
CA CYS A 113 -6.26 6.93 -20.11
C CYS A 113 -5.99 6.64 -18.63
N SER A 114 -4.84 6.06 -18.31
CA SER A 114 -4.39 5.87 -16.92
C SER A 114 -3.53 7.03 -16.44
N VAL A 115 -3.61 7.38 -15.16
CA VAL A 115 -2.87 8.52 -14.59
C VAL A 115 -2.02 8.09 -13.41
N ASP A 116 -0.70 8.16 -13.60
CA ASP A 116 0.28 7.97 -12.54
C ASP A 116 0.82 9.32 -12.08
N LEU A 117 0.79 9.54 -10.76
CA LEU A 117 1.26 10.76 -10.13
C LEU A 117 2.54 10.49 -9.34
N PHE A 118 3.61 11.20 -9.69
CA PHE A 118 4.84 11.31 -8.91
C PHE A 118 4.83 12.66 -8.18
N LEU A 119 4.55 12.61 -6.87
CA LEU A 119 4.44 13.77 -6.01
C LEU A 119 5.72 14.03 -5.23
N PHE A 120 6.15 15.28 -5.22
CA PHE A 120 7.32 15.78 -4.47
C PHE A 120 6.92 16.89 -3.48
N PRO A 121 6.02 16.61 -2.50
CA PRO A 121 5.48 17.63 -1.63
C PRO A 121 6.50 18.09 -0.58
N ASN A 122 6.59 19.40 -0.37
CA ASN A 122 7.25 20.03 0.78
C ASN A 122 6.24 20.60 1.81
N ALA A 123 4.95 20.56 1.48
CA ALA A 123 3.83 21.01 2.29
C ALA A 123 2.58 20.18 1.92
N TYR A 124 1.45 20.49 2.54
CA TYR A 124 0.16 19.86 2.23
C TYR A 124 -0.23 20.04 0.75
N VAL A 125 -0.62 18.94 0.08
CA VAL A 125 -1.02 18.91 -1.34
C VAL A 125 -2.41 18.30 -1.58
N ASP A 126 -3.12 17.91 -0.52
CA ASP A 126 -4.45 17.30 -0.60
C ASP A 126 -4.49 16.02 -1.44
N VAL A 127 -3.70 15.04 -1.03
CA VAL A 127 -3.64 13.70 -1.65
C VAL A 127 -5.04 13.09 -1.76
N ALA A 128 -5.93 13.31 -0.80
CA ALA A 128 -7.31 12.82 -0.85
C ALA A 128 -8.07 13.24 -2.11
N THR A 129 -7.83 14.47 -2.61
CA THR A 129 -8.49 14.97 -3.83
C THR A 129 -7.74 14.58 -5.09
N ILE A 130 -6.43 14.85 -5.15
CA ILE A 130 -5.67 14.68 -6.40
C ILE A 130 -5.43 13.22 -6.77
N SER A 131 -5.41 12.31 -5.78
CA SER A 131 -5.19 10.89 -6.05
C SER A 131 -6.43 10.13 -6.52
N GLU A 132 -7.58 10.79 -6.53
CA GLU A 132 -8.84 10.20 -6.99
C GLU A 132 -8.76 9.76 -8.46
N VAL A 133 -8.03 10.50 -9.30
CA VAL A 133 -7.79 10.09 -10.69
C VAL A 133 -6.96 8.81 -10.76
N CYS A 134 -5.95 8.65 -9.89
CA CYS A 134 -5.17 7.41 -9.81
C CYS A 134 -6.06 6.25 -9.37
N ARG A 135 -6.87 6.48 -8.32
CA ARG A 135 -7.78 5.48 -7.78
C ARG A 135 -8.74 4.94 -8.85
N LEU A 136 -9.37 5.84 -9.61
CA LEU A 136 -10.38 5.46 -10.59
C LEU A 136 -9.78 4.86 -11.86
N THR A 137 -8.65 5.38 -12.32
CA THR A 137 -8.05 4.96 -13.60
C THR A 137 -7.20 3.68 -13.49
N GLY A 138 -7.01 3.16 -12.28
CA GLY A 138 -6.01 2.12 -12.06
C GLY A 138 -4.60 2.68 -12.27
N GLY A 139 -4.35 3.89 -11.81
CA GLY A 139 -3.03 4.49 -11.79
C GLY A 139 -2.34 4.31 -10.44
N ASN A 140 -1.09 4.74 -10.38
CA ASN A 140 -0.26 4.69 -9.20
C ASN A 140 0.10 6.08 -8.66
N LEU A 141 0.13 6.19 -7.34
CA LEU A 141 0.64 7.35 -6.64
C LEU A 141 2.04 7.06 -6.06
N TYR A 142 3.02 7.89 -6.34
CA TYR A 142 4.35 7.90 -5.73
C TYR A 142 4.48 9.20 -4.94
N LYS A 143 4.95 9.14 -3.69
CA LYS A 143 5.07 10.32 -2.85
C LYS A 143 6.44 10.37 -2.18
N TYR A 144 7.15 11.46 -2.42
CA TYR A 144 8.48 11.75 -1.90
C TYR A 144 8.42 13.04 -1.08
N SER A 145 7.99 12.94 0.18
CA SER A 145 7.90 14.07 1.09
C SER A 145 9.27 14.68 1.35
N TYR A 146 9.39 16.00 1.24
CA TYR A 146 10.63 16.75 1.46
C TYR A 146 11.79 16.21 0.62
N PHE A 147 11.53 15.93 -0.66
CA PHE A 147 12.50 15.36 -1.59
C PHE A 147 13.82 16.13 -1.61
N GLN A 148 14.92 15.39 -1.43
CA GLN A 148 16.27 15.89 -1.63
C GLN A 148 16.97 15.03 -2.69
N ALA A 149 17.55 15.67 -3.72
CA ALA A 149 18.05 14.94 -4.89
C ALA A 149 19.19 13.96 -4.54
N ASP A 150 20.05 14.31 -3.60
CA ASP A 150 21.17 13.52 -3.11
C ASP A 150 20.73 12.31 -2.26
N LEU A 151 19.63 12.43 -1.50
CA LEU A 151 19.12 11.37 -0.63
C LEU A 151 18.06 10.50 -1.29
N ASP A 152 17.09 11.10 -1.98
CA ASP A 152 15.89 10.45 -2.51
C ASP A 152 15.93 10.24 -4.03
N GLY A 153 16.89 10.83 -4.74
CA GLY A 153 16.96 10.78 -6.20
C GLY A 153 17.02 9.36 -6.76
N GLU A 154 17.83 8.48 -6.17
CA GLU A 154 17.92 7.07 -6.58
C GLU A 154 16.59 6.33 -6.39
N ARG A 155 15.91 6.57 -5.27
CA ARG A 155 14.60 5.97 -4.99
C ARG A 155 13.58 6.36 -6.05
N PHE A 156 13.52 7.64 -6.38
CA PHE A 156 12.64 8.15 -7.43
C PHE A 156 12.96 7.50 -8.79
N LEU A 157 14.23 7.46 -9.18
CA LEU A 157 14.65 6.90 -10.46
C LEU A 157 14.33 5.41 -10.57
N GLU A 158 14.55 4.63 -9.52
CA GLU A 158 14.23 3.20 -9.52
C GLU A 158 12.72 2.95 -9.55
N ASP A 159 11.93 3.72 -8.81
CA ASP A 159 10.47 3.67 -8.87
C ASP A 159 9.94 4.03 -10.28
N LEU A 160 10.48 5.07 -10.91
CA LEU A 160 10.10 5.49 -12.26
C LEU A 160 10.49 4.43 -13.30
N LYS A 161 11.72 3.92 -13.22
CA LYS A 161 12.22 2.85 -14.08
C LYS A 161 11.36 1.59 -13.96
N TYR A 162 11.05 1.16 -12.74
CA TYR A 162 10.15 0.03 -12.50
C TYR A 162 8.77 0.26 -13.14
N ASN A 163 8.18 1.44 -12.93
CA ASN A 163 6.87 1.77 -13.49
C ASN A 163 6.83 1.74 -15.02
N VAL A 164 7.85 2.33 -15.68
CA VAL A 164 7.93 2.38 -17.15
C VAL A 164 8.20 0.99 -17.74
N MET A 165 9.04 0.18 -17.10
CA MET A 165 9.38 -1.16 -17.60
C MET A 165 8.29 -2.20 -17.33
N ASN A 166 7.40 -1.95 -16.38
CA ASN A 166 6.35 -2.91 -16.02
C ASN A 166 5.36 -3.14 -17.15
N GLN A 167 4.98 -4.41 -17.30
CA GLN A 167 3.92 -4.78 -18.24
C GLN A 167 2.58 -4.21 -17.76
N SER A 168 2.03 -3.31 -18.56
CA SER A 168 0.69 -2.75 -18.38
C SER A 168 -0.25 -3.23 -19.49
N ALA A 169 -1.51 -3.41 -19.12
CA ALA A 169 -2.62 -3.64 -20.02
C ALA A 169 -3.54 -2.41 -20.00
N PHE A 170 -4.13 -2.04 -21.13
CA PHE A 170 -4.94 -0.82 -21.26
C PHE A 170 -6.40 -1.14 -21.57
N ASP A 171 -7.28 -0.18 -21.27
CA ASP A 171 -8.72 -0.25 -21.54
C ASP A 171 -9.32 -1.58 -21.06
N ALA A 172 -9.09 -1.89 -19.78
CA ALA A 172 -9.39 -3.17 -19.21
C ALA A 172 -10.78 -3.19 -18.57
N ILE A 173 -11.53 -4.27 -18.82
CA ILE A 173 -12.80 -4.56 -18.16
C ILE A 173 -12.68 -5.95 -17.53
N LEU A 174 -12.87 -6.01 -16.22
CA LEU A 174 -12.93 -7.23 -15.44
C LEU A 174 -14.37 -7.58 -15.11
N ARG A 175 -14.72 -8.85 -15.28
CA ARG A 175 -16.00 -9.41 -14.87
C ARG A 175 -15.80 -10.71 -14.11
N VAL A 176 -16.48 -10.84 -12.98
CA VAL A 176 -16.49 -12.05 -12.17
C VAL A 176 -17.81 -12.79 -12.39
N ARG A 177 -17.72 -14.03 -12.83
CA ARG A 177 -18.83 -14.97 -12.94
C ARG A 177 -18.69 -16.03 -11.87
N ALA A 178 -19.81 -16.48 -11.33
CA ALA A 178 -19.86 -17.53 -10.34
C ALA A 178 -20.90 -18.58 -10.74
N SER A 179 -20.74 -19.81 -10.24
CA SER A 179 -21.73 -20.87 -10.42
C SER A 179 -23.05 -20.58 -9.70
N THR A 180 -24.10 -21.28 -10.08
CA THR A 180 -25.41 -21.18 -9.43
C THR A 180 -25.30 -21.30 -7.91
N GLY A 181 -26.01 -20.43 -7.20
CA GLY A 181 -26.05 -20.39 -5.72
C GLY A 181 -25.17 -19.31 -5.10
N ILE A 182 -24.21 -18.74 -5.84
CA ILE A 182 -23.39 -17.62 -5.39
C ILE A 182 -23.26 -16.52 -6.45
N ARG A 183 -22.99 -15.29 -6.02
CA ARG A 183 -22.63 -14.18 -6.91
C ARG A 183 -21.62 -13.24 -6.25
N ALA A 184 -20.88 -12.52 -7.09
CA ALA A 184 -20.14 -11.33 -6.67
C ALA A 184 -21.12 -10.19 -6.36
N VAL A 185 -20.96 -9.56 -5.20
CA VAL A 185 -21.86 -8.49 -4.73
C VAL A 185 -21.14 -7.17 -4.46
N ASP A 186 -19.84 -7.22 -4.19
CA ASP A 186 -19.06 -6.03 -3.87
C ASP A 186 -17.61 -6.20 -4.31
N PHE A 187 -16.97 -5.08 -4.63
CA PHE A 187 -15.61 -5.03 -5.13
C PHE A 187 -14.82 -3.99 -4.33
N LEU A 188 -13.59 -4.31 -3.95
CA LEU A 188 -12.70 -3.43 -3.18
C LEU A 188 -11.34 -3.32 -3.87
N GLY A 189 -10.92 -2.10 -4.18
CA GLY A 189 -9.65 -1.82 -4.85
C GLY A 189 -9.64 -0.44 -5.51
N ASN A 190 -8.65 -0.21 -6.37
CA ASN A 190 -8.49 1.03 -7.13
C ASN A 190 -8.97 0.79 -8.57
N PHE A 191 -10.23 1.13 -8.83
CA PHE A 191 -10.87 1.03 -10.13
C PHE A 191 -12.12 1.91 -10.19
N TYR A 192 -12.75 1.94 -11.37
CA TYR A 192 -14.07 2.53 -11.58
C TYR A 192 -15.11 1.44 -11.88
N MET A 193 -16.36 1.70 -11.51
CA MET A 193 -17.51 0.86 -11.84
C MET A 193 -18.68 1.77 -12.19
N SER A 194 -19.12 1.74 -13.45
CA SER A 194 -20.33 2.43 -13.90
C SER A 194 -21.62 1.66 -13.54
N ASN A 195 -21.48 0.35 -13.34
CA ASN A 195 -22.54 -0.58 -12.98
C ASN A 195 -22.11 -1.48 -11.81
N THR A 196 -22.89 -2.49 -11.42
CA THR A 196 -22.60 -3.34 -10.26
C THR A 196 -21.85 -4.63 -10.59
N THR A 197 -21.46 -4.85 -11.86
CA THR A 197 -20.92 -6.14 -12.34
C THR A 197 -19.60 -6.06 -13.06
N ASP A 198 -19.36 -4.98 -13.80
CA ASP A 198 -18.17 -4.78 -14.61
C ASP A 198 -17.25 -3.77 -13.92
N VAL A 199 -15.99 -4.16 -13.74
CA VAL A 199 -14.95 -3.31 -13.19
C VAL A 199 -14.10 -2.76 -14.32
N GLU A 200 -14.09 -1.44 -14.44
CA GLU A 200 -13.42 -0.70 -15.50
C GLU A 200 -12.11 -0.10 -14.98
N MET A 201 -11.03 -0.34 -15.70
CA MET A 201 -9.68 0.13 -15.36
C MET A 201 -9.02 0.65 -16.62
N ALA A 202 -8.55 1.90 -16.60
CA ALA A 202 -7.90 2.48 -17.76
C ALA A 202 -6.56 1.79 -18.06
N ALA A 203 -5.83 1.42 -17.00
CA ALA A 203 -4.73 0.47 -17.07
C ALA A 203 -4.71 -0.51 -15.90
N VAL A 204 -4.14 -1.69 -16.16
CA VAL A 204 -3.90 -2.74 -15.18
C VAL A 204 -2.44 -3.15 -15.22
N ASP A 205 -1.81 -3.17 -14.07
CA ASP A 205 -0.43 -3.60 -13.88
C ASP A 205 -0.30 -4.61 -12.73
N ARG A 206 0.94 -4.98 -12.38
CA ARG A 206 1.23 -5.94 -11.31
C ARG A 206 0.98 -5.40 -9.90
N GLU A 207 0.95 -4.08 -9.69
CA GLU A 207 0.76 -3.48 -8.37
C GLU A 207 -0.71 -3.47 -7.93
N GLN A 208 -1.64 -3.71 -8.84
CA GLN A 208 -3.06 -3.71 -8.54
C GLN A 208 -3.57 -5.07 -8.08
N SER A 209 -4.34 -5.04 -6.99
CA SER A 209 -5.09 -6.18 -6.48
C SER A 209 -6.49 -5.76 -6.05
N MET A 210 -7.44 -6.67 -6.24
CA MET A 210 -8.86 -6.42 -6.08
C MET A 210 -9.46 -7.53 -5.23
N ASN A 211 -10.33 -7.18 -4.29
CA ASN A 211 -11.07 -8.16 -3.52
C ASN A 211 -12.52 -8.15 -3.99
N VAL A 212 -13.10 -9.34 -4.10
CA VAL A 212 -14.46 -9.53 -4.56
C VAL A 212 -15.22 -10.25 -3.47
N GLU A 213 -16.24 -9.60 -2.91
CA GLU A 213 -17.12 -10.22 -1.92
C GLU A 213 -18.13 -11.11 -2.66
N ILE A 214 -18.17 -12.37 -2.27
CA ILE A 214 -19.12 -13.36 -2.79
C ILE A 214 -20.19 -13.63 -1.73
N LYS A 215 -21.47 -13.55 -2.12
CA LYS A 215 -22.61 -13.91 -1.26
C LYS A 215 -23.42 -15.05 -1.85
N HIS A 216 -24.15 -15.73 -0.98
CA HIS A 216 -25.11 -16.75 -1.36
C HIS A 216 -26.36 -16.11 -1.95
N ASP A 217 -26.78 -16.59 -3.11
CA ASP A 217 -28.08 -16.31 -3.71
C ASP A 217 -29.05 -17.50 -3.55
N ASP A 218 -28.52 -18.72 -3.47
CA ASP A 218 -29.26 -19.95 -3.23
C ASP A 218 -28.35 -20.98 -2.53
N LYS A 219 -28.85 -22.19 -2.28
CA LYS A 219 -28.08 -23.30 -1.71
C LYS A 219 -27.04 -23.81 -2.70
N LEU A 220 -25.87 -24.17 -2.17
CA LEU A 220 -24.80 -24.83 -2.91
C LEU A 220 -24.88 -26.34 -2.73
N ASN A 221 -24.56 -27.08 -3.79
CA ASN A 221 -24.46 -28.54 -3.75
C ASN A 221 -23.02 -28.96 -3.43
N GLU A 222 -22.84 -29.77 -2.39
CA GLU A 222 -21.54 -30.28 -1.95
C GLU A 222 -20.83 -31.11 -3.03
N ALA A 223 -21.58 -31.85 -3.84
CA ALA A 223 -21.02 -32.66 -4.92
C ALA A 223 -20.50 -31.83 -6.10
N ASP A 224 -21.15 -30.69 -6.39
CA ASP A 224 -20.80 -29.85 -7.53
C ASP A 224 -19.72 -28.83 -7.16
N GLY A 225 -19.69 -28.38 -5.90
CA GLY A 225 -18.79 -27.33 -5.44
C GLY A 225 -19.20 -25.93 -5.91
N ALA A 226 -18.30 -24.97 -5.74
CA ALA A 226 -18.46 -23.59 -6.16
C ALA A 226 -17.39 -23.22 -7.18
N PHE A 227 -17.80 -22.62 -8.30
CA PHE A 227 -16.89 -22.20 -9.36
C PHE A 227 -16.89 -20.69 -9.50
N ILE A 228 -15.69 -20.12 -9.64
CA ILE A 228 -15.47 -18.71 -9.89
C ILE A 228 -14.66 -18.59 -11.18
N GLN A 229 -15.12 -17.75 -12.09
CA GLN A 229 -14.40 -17.38 -13.29
C GLN A 229 -14.21 -15.87 -13.34
N VAL A 230 -12.95 -15.44 -13.33
CA VAL A 230 -12.58 -14.05 -13.56
C VAL A 230 -12.16 -13.90 -15.01
N ALA A 231 -12.82 -13.01 -15.74
CA ALA A 231 -12.50 -12.68 -17.11
C ALA A 231 -12.05 -11.21 -17.19
N VAL A 232 -10.83 -10.99 -17.69
CA VAL A 232 -10.27 -9.65 -17.92
C VAL A 232 -10.08 -9.46 -19.42
N LEU A 233 -10.91 -8.60 -20.01
CA LEU A 233 -10.77 -8.16 -21.39
C LEU A 233 -9.90 -6.91 -21.40
N TYR A 234 -8.85 -6.86 -22.21
CA TYR A 234 -7.91 -5.73 -22.22
C TYR A 234 -7.22 -5.57 -23.58
N THR A 235 -6.59 -4.42 -23.79
CA THR A 235 -5.72 -4.12 -24.92
C THR A 235 -4.27 -4.19 -24.48
N SER A 236 -3.48 -5.07 -25.10
CA SER A 236 -2.04 -5.17 -24.83
C SER A 236 -1.27 -3.98 -25.41
N VAL A 237 -0.04 -3.74 -24.93
CA VAL A 237 0.87 -2.69 -25.47
C VAL A 237 1.11 -2.86 -26.97
N GLY A 238 1.05 -4.08 -27.49
CA GLY A 238 1.13 -4.36 -28.94
C GLY A 238 -0.15 -4.03 -29.73
N GLY A 239 -1.15 -3.40 -29.11
CA GLY A 239 -2.42 -3.02 -29.75
C GLY A 239 -3.42 -4.16 -29.96
N GLN A 240 -3.19 -5.33 -29.37
CA GLN A 240 -4.06 -6.49 -29.53
C GLN A 240 -5.09 -6.56 -28.40
N ARG A 241 -6.37 -6.71 -28.73
CA ARG A 241 -7.43 -7.04 -27.77
C ARG A 241 -7.30 -8.50 -27.35
N ARG A 242 -7.15 -8.74 -26.04
CA ARG A 242 -6.91 -10.05 -25.44
C ARG A 242 -7.85 -10.26 -24.27
N LEU A 243 -8.07 -11.53 -23.95
CA LEU A 243 -8.90 -11.94 -22.83
C LEU A 243 -8.11 -12.91 -21.95
N ARG A 244 -7.94 -12.57 -20.67
CA ARG A 244 -7.33 -13.42 -19.65
C ARG A 244 -8.41 -14.03 -18.78
N ILE A 245 -8.38 -15.35 -18.63
CA ILE A 245 -9.34 -16.11 -17.81
C ILE A 245 -8.61 -16.76 -16.64
N HIS A 246 -9.16 -16.59 -15.43
CA HIS A 246 -8.80 -17.37 -14.25
C HIS A 246 -10.02 -18.17 -13.82
N ASN A 247 -9.88 -19.50 -13.74
CA ASN A 247 -10.92 -20.39 -13.23
C ASN A 247 -10.46 -20.94 -11.88
N LEU A 248 -11.33 -20.86 -10.89
CA LEU A 248 -11.13 -21.40 -9.56
C LEU A 248 -12.31 -22.30 -9.20
N ALA A 249 -12.02 -23.53 -8.79
CA ALA A 249 -13.00 -24.46 -8.25
C ALA A 249 -12.75 -24.61 -6.74
N LEU A 250 -13.81 -24.47 -5.96
CA LEU A 250 -13.79 -24.54 -4.50
C LEU A 250 -14.75 -25.63 -4.03
N ASN A 251 -14.37 -26.35 -2.99
CA ASN A 251 -15.26 -27.31 -2.35
C ASN A 251 -16.34 -26.58 -1.56
N CYS A 252 -17.54 -27.14 -1.54
CA CYS A 252 -18.60 -26.73 -0.63
C CYS A 252 -18.63 -27.67 0.58
N CYS A 253 -19.11 -27.19 1.72
CA CYS A 253 -19.28 -28.02 2.90
C CYS A 253 -20.51 -27.57 3.68
N THR A 254 -21.12 -28.50 4.41
CA THR A 254 -22.25 -28.22 5.32
C THR A 254 -21.81 -28.12 6.78
N GLN A 255 -20.61 -28.62 7.11
CA GLN A 255 -20.06 -28.61 8.46
C GLN A 255 -19.16 -27.39 8.68
N MET A 256 -19.44 -26.63 9.74
CA MET A 256 -18.69 -25.42 10.09
C MET A 256 -17.20 -25.72 10.37
N ALA A 257 -16.89 -26.91 10.90
CA ALA A 257 -15.51 -27.31 11.19
C ALA A 257 -14.62 -27.36 9.93
N ASP A 258 -15.18 -27.79 8.79
CA ASP A 258 -14.46 -27.85 7.52
C ASP A 258 -14.26 -26.44 6.94
N LEU A 259 -15.21 -25.51 7.13
CA LEU A 259 -15.03 -24.10 6.76
C LEU A 259 -13.82 -23.49 7.48
N PHE A 260 -13.76 -23.62 8.80
CA PHE A 260 -12.65 -23.07 9.59
C PHE A 260 -11.32 -23.71 9.23
N ARG A 261 -11.27 -25.01 8.95
CA ARG A 261 -10.03 -25.71 8.55
C ARG A 261 -9.46 -25.18 7.23
N ASN A 262 -10.32 -24.78 6.30
CA ASN A 262 -9.94 -24.35 4.95
C ASN A 262 -9.89 -22.83 4.78
N THR A 263 -9.81 -22.06 5.88
CA THR A 263 -9.70 -20.59 5.77
C THR A 263 -8.25 -20.14 5.65
N GLU A 264 -8.00 -19.19 4.76
CA GLU A 264 -6.71 -18.51 4.64
C GLU A 264 -6.73 -17.16 5.37
N LEU A 265 -5.92 -17.04 6.42
CA LEU A 265 -5.92 -15.86 7.29
C LEU A 265 -5.49 -14.59 6.56
N ASP A 266 -4.43 -14.64 5.77
CA ASP A 266 -3.85 -13.46 5.14
C ASP A 266 -4.83 -12.81 4.15
N THR A 267 -5.56 -13.63 3.40
CA THR A 267 -6.65 -13.19 2.52
C THR A 267 -7.78 -12.52 3.31
N LEU A 268 -8.17 -13.07 4.47
CA LEU A 268 -9.18 -12.47 5.35
C LEU A 268 -8.74 -11.10 5.88
N ILE A 269 -7.47 -10.97 6.29
CA ILE A 269 -6.89 -9.71 6.76
C ILE A 269 -6.84 -8.67 5.63
N ASN A 270 -6.43 -9.07 4.42
CA ASN A 270 -6.46 -8.20 3.24
C ASN A 270 -7.87 -7.68 2.96
N TYR A 271 -8.89 -8.54 3.01
CA TYR A 271 -10.30 -8.15 2.89
C TYR A 271 -10.76 -7.18 3.97
N MET A 272 -10.55 -7.52 5.24
CA MET A 272 -10.94 -6.67 6.36
C MET A 272 -10.29 -5.29 6.29
N ALA A 273 -9.01 -5.23 5.89
CA ALA A 273 -8.27 -3.99 5.74
C ALA A 273 -8.85 -3.08 4.64
N LYS A 274 -9.07 -3.59 3.43
CA LYS A 274 -9.67 -2.81 2.33
C LYS A 274 -11.10 -2.38 2.64
N HIS A 275 -11.89 -3.27 3.27
CA HIS A 275 -13.24 -2.95 3.71
C HIS A 275 -13.24 -1.84 4.78
N ALA A 276 -12.30 -1.89 5.73
CA ALA A 276 -12.15 -0.86 6.74
C ALA A 276 -11.80 0.50 6.13
N VAL A 277 -10.86 0.56 5.16
CA VAL A 277 -10.51 1.79 4.43
C VAL A 277 -11.74 2.42 3.76
N ARG A 278 -12.55 1.61 3.06
CA ARG A 278 -13.80 2.09 2.45
C ARG A 278 -14.80 2.58 3.48
N THR A 279 -14.91 1.90 4.61
CA THR A 279 -15.81 2.26 5.71
C THR A 279 -15.38 3.58 6.38
N SER A 280 -14.06 3.82 6.52
CA SER A 280 -13.50 5.07 7.07
C SER A 280 -13.89 6.33 6.30
N LEU A 281 -14.30 6.22 5.04
CA LEU A 281 -14.80 7.36 4.27
C LEU A 281 -16.22 7.79 4.69
N ASN A 282 -16.97 6.92 5.38
CA ASN A 282 -18.39 7.14 5.69
C ASN A 282 -18.71 7.09 7.20
N SER A 283 -17.90 6.38 7.98
CA SER A 283 -18.10 6.15 9.41
C SER A 283 -17.00 6.79 10.24
N ASN A 284 -17.25 7.01 11.53
CA ASN A 284 -16.20 7.54 12.40
C ASN A 284 -15.13 6.45 12.69
N PRO A 285 -13.86 6.83 12.94
CA PRO A 285 -12.77 5.86 13.10
C PRO A 285 -12.97 4.90 14.26
N LYS A 286 -13.62 5.35 15.34
CA LYS A 286 -13.92 4.51 16.50
C LYS A 286 -14.85 3.36 16.12
N GLN A 287 -15.93 3.65 15.39
CA GLN A 287 -16.87 2.66 14.87
C GLN A 287 -16.19 1.67 13.92
N VAL A 288 -15.27 2.12 13.06
CA VAL A 288 -14.52 1.23 12.16
C VAL A 288 -13.69 0.23 12.98
N ARG A 289 -12.96 0.70 14.00
CA ARG A 289 -12.17 -0.17 14.89
C ARG A 289 -13.04 -1.14 15.67
N GLU A 290 -14.10 -0.66 16.30
CA GLU A 290 -15.05 -1.50 17.04
C GLU A 290 -15.73 -2.53 16.13
N GLY A 291 -16.02 -2.17 14.88
CA GLY A 291 -16.55 -3.07 13.86
C GLY A 291 -15.61 -4.24 13.56
N ILE A 292 -14.32 -3.96 13.34
CA ILE A 292 -13.29 -5.00 13.15
C ILE A 292 -13.21 -5.91 14.38
N MET A 293 -13.13 -5.32 15.57
CA MET A 293 -13.00 -6.07 16.83
C MET A 293 -14.21 -6.96 17.09
N SER A 294 -15.42 -6.45 16.83
CA SER A 294 -16.67 -7.19 16.93
C SER A 294 -16.72 -8.34 15.93
N GLN A 295 -16.34 -8.10 14.67
CA GLN A 295 -16.29 -9.15 13.64
C GLN A 295 -15.32 -10.29 14.03
N VAL A 296 -14.14 -9.95 14.54
CA VAL A 296 -13.16 -10.94 15.01
C VAL A 296 -13.70 -11.73 16.20
N ALA A 297 -14.32 -11.05 17.18
CA ALA A 297 -14.93 -11.71 18.33
C ALA A 297 -16.07 -12.66 17.90
N GLN A 298 -16.90 -12.25 16.94
CA GLN A 298 -17.99 -13.08 16.40
C GLN A 298 -17.48 -14.34 15.69
N ILE A 299 -16.44 -14.21 14.84
CA ILE A 299 -15.81 -15.35 14.16
C ILE A 299 -15.32 -16.38 15.18
N LEU A 300 -14.59 -15.91 16.20
CA LEU A 300 -14.01 -16.78 17.23
C LEU A 300 -15.05 -17.36 18.19
N ALA A 301 -16.08 -16.59 18.55
CA ALA A 301 -17.22 -17.08 19.34
C ALA A 301 -18.01 -18.15 18.58
N CYS A 302 -18.22 -17.97 17.27
CA CYS A 302 -18.85 -18.95 16.40
C CYS A 302 -18.07 -20.27 16.38
N TYR A 303 -16.74 -20.21 16.23
CA TYR A 303 -15.88 -21.41 16.31
C TYR A 303 -15.98 -22.09 17.67
N ARG A 304 -15.88 -21.31 18.76
CA ARG A 304 -15.97 -21.83 20.13
C ARG A 304 -17.29 -22.55 20.39
N LYS A 305 -18.41 -22.00 19.92
CA LYS A 305 -19.74 -22.57 20.12
C LYS A 305 -20.00 -23.84 19.31
N ASN A 306 -19.54 -23.88 18.05
CA ASN A 306 -19.99 -24.88 17.09
C ASN A 306 -18.93 -25.94 16.71
N CYS A 307 -17.63 -25.67 16.91
CA CYS A 307 -16.55 -26.53 16.41
C CYS A 307 -15.62 -27.04 17.51
N SER A 308 -15.47 -26.31 18.62
CA SER A 308 -14.52 -26.69 19.68
C SER A 308 -15.05 -27.79 20.60
N THR A 309 -14.16 -28.65 21.07
CA THR A 309 -14.47 -29.59 22.16
C THR A 309 -14.78 -28.82 23.45
N PRO A 310 -15.68 -29.33 24.32
CA PRO A 310 -15.97 -28.69 25.60
C PRO A 310 -14.69 -28.43 26.39
N ALA A 311 -14.39 -27.16 26.62
CA ALA A 311 -13.22 -26.72 27.38
C ALA A 311 -13.63 -25.70 28.45
N PRO A 312 -12.83 -25.51 29.51
CA PRO A 312 -13.12 -24.55 30.55
C PRO A 312 -13.34 -23.13 30.01
N MET A 313 -14.24 -22.38 30.64
CA MET A 313 -14.53 -20.95 30.36
C MET A 313 -13.38 -20.00 30.70
N GLY A 314 -12.21 -20.51 31.09
CA GLY A 314 -10.96 -19.76 31.29
C GLY A 314 -9.97 -19.89 30.12
N GLN A 315 -10.27 -20.73 29.12
CA GLN A 315 -9.39 -21.01 27.99
C GLN A 315 -9.94 -20.40 26.70
N LEU A 316 -9.14 -19.56 26.04
CA LEU A 316 -9.40 -19.11 24.67
C LEU A 316 -8.99 -20.24 23.70
N ILE A 317 -9.95 -20.75 22.93
CA ILE A 317 -9.70 -21.71 21.86
C ILE A 317 -9.80 -20.99 20.52
N LEU A 318 -8.77 -21.14 19.70
CA LEU A 318 -8.69 -20.58 18.36
C LEU A 318 -8.60 -21.72 17.33
N PRO A 319 -9.13 -21.54 16.10
CA PRO A 319 -8.84 -22.45 15.00
C PRO A 319 -7.35 -22.35 14.61
N GLU A 320 -6.72 -23.45 14.23
CA GLU A 320 -5.30 -23.46 13.83
C GLU A 320 -5.03 -22.50 12.65
N SER A 321 -5.94 -22.49 11.66
CA SER A 321 -5.91 -21.59 10.49
C SER A 321 -6.01 -20.10 10.84
N MET A 322 -6.56 -19.77 12.01
CA MET A 322 -6.81 -18.39 12.44
C MET A 322 -6.11 -18.06 13.77
N LYS A 323 -5.09 -18.82 14.18
CA LYS A 323 -4.41 -18.61 15.47
C LYS A 323 -3.80 -17.21 15.61
N LEU A 324 -3.42 -16.58 14.50
CA LEU A 324 -2.88 -15.23 14.43
C LEU A 324 -3.92 -14.17 14.07
N LEU A 325 -5.21 -14.54 13.92
CA LEU A 325 -6.28 -13.59 13.59
C LEU A 325 -6.35 -12.42 14.59
N PRO A 326 -6.31 -12.63 15.92
CA PRO A 326 -6.30 -11.51 16.86
C PRO A 326 -5.06 -10.61 16.69
N LEU A 327 -3.89 -11.19 16.41
CA LEU A 327 -2.65 -10.43 16.22
C LEU A 327 -2.74 -9.53 14.99
N TYR A 328 -3.04 -10.10 13.82
CA TYR A 328 -3.11 -9.32 12.58
C TYR A 328 -4.27 -8.32 12.58
N SER A 329 -5.40 -8.64 13.22
CA SER A 329 -6.49 -7.68 13.40
C SER A 329 -6.08 -6.50 14.27
N ASN A 330 -5.28 -6.72 15.33
CA ASN A 330 -4.72 -5.64 16.12
C ASN A 330 -3.77 -4.77 15.28
N CYS A 331 -2.94 -5.38 14.43
CA CYS A 331 -2.06 -4.66 13.49
C CYS A 331 -2.87 -3.78 12.51
N VAL A 332 -3.97 -4.31 11.95
CA VAL A 332 -4.87 -3.55 11.07
C VAL A 332 -5.44 -2.34 11.82
N VAL A 333 -5.97 -2.55 13.02
CA VAL A 333 -6.56 -1.48 13.85
C VAL A 333 -5.55 -0.39 14.25
N LYS A 334 -4.27 -0.76 14.42
CA LYS A 334 -3.15 0.15 14.71
C LYS A 334 -2.55 0.82 13.49
N SER A 335 -2.88 0.35 12.28
CA SER A 335 -2.25 0.85 11.07
C SER A 335 -2.53 2.33 10.88
N ASP A 336 -1.51 3.08 10.48
CA ASP A 336 -1.61 4.47 10.05
C ASP A 336 -2.60 4.70 8.88
N ALA A 337 -3.08 3.65 8.22
CA ALA A 337 -4.17 3.72 7.25
C ALA A 337 -5.58 3.73 7.87
N LEU A 338 -5.75 3.29 9.12
CA LEU A 338 -7.02 3.31 9.88
C LEU A 338 -6.99 4.10 11.20
N GLN A 339 -5.85 4.22 11.85
CA GLN A 339 -5.67 5.00 13.07
C GLN A 339 -5.64 6.50 12.79
N GLY A 340 -6.55 7.27 13.37
CA GLY A 340 -6.49 8.74 13.35
C GLY A 340 -5.58 9.28 14.45
N GLY A 341 -5.24 10.57 14.36
CA GLY A 341 -4.45 11.27 15.37
C GLY A 341 -3.60 12.38 14.76
N SER A 342 -3.04 13.25 15.60
CA SER A 342 -2.22 14.38 15.16
C SER A 342 -0.79 14.02 14.76
N GLU A 343 -0.36 12.78 15.01
CA GLU A 343 1.01 12.30 14.71
C GLU A 343 1.25 12.06 13.21
N ILE A 344 0.18 11.82 12.44
CA ILE A 344 0.25 11.61 10.99
C ILE A 344 -0.30 12.81 10.23
N SER A 345 0.26 13.09 9.05
CA SER A 345 -0.32 14.10 8.15
C SER A 345 -1.56 13.55 7.42
N THR A 346 -2.46 14.45 7.04
CA THR A 346 -3.66 14.14 6.25
C THR A 346 -3.30 13.54 4.88
N ASP A 347 -2.21 13.98 4.29
CA ASP A 347 -1.68 13.45 3.02
C ASP A 347 -1.05 12.06 3.18
N ASP A 348 -0.31 11.79 4.26
CA ASP A 348 0.24 10.45 4.52
C ASP A 348 -0.89 9.45 4.75
N ARG A 349 -1.90 9.86 5.52
CA ARG A 349 -3.10 9.07 5.75
C ARG A 349 -3.79 8.68 4.44
N SER A 350 -4.08 9.67 3.59
CA SER A 350 -4.75 9.45 2.31
C SER A 350 -3.90 8.61 1.35
N PHE A 351 -2.58 8.82 1.34
CA PHE A 351 -1.62 8.02 0.58
C PHE A 351 -1.65 6.54 1.00
N LEU A 352 -1.60 6.26 2.31
CA LEU A 352 -1.63 4.89 2.84
C LEU A 352 -2.96 4.19 2.55
N MET A 353 -4.09 4.89 2.66
CA MET A 353 -5.40 4.35 2.29
C MET A 353 -5.45 3.92 0.82
N LEU A 354 -4.97 4.77 -0.09
CA LEU A 354 -4.91 4.45 -1.52
C LEU A 354 -3.99 3.26 -1.81
N LYS A 355 -2.84 3.19 -1.13
CA LYS A 355 -1.89 2.08 -1.28
C LYS A 355 -2.44 0.77 -0.76
N LEU A 356 -3.07 0.78 0.40
CA LEU A 356 -3.67 -0.41 0.99
C LEU A 356 -4.77 -0.98 0.09
N ASN A 357 -5.52 -0.14 -0.61
CA ASN A 357 -6.53 -0.59 -1.58
C ASN A 357 -5.92 -1.37 -2.77
N SER A 358 -4.71 -1.06 -3.21
CA SER A 358 -4.06 -1.79 -4.32
C SER A 358 -3.25 -3.00 -3.86
N MET A 359 -2.85 -3.11 -2.59
CA MET A 359 -2.02 -4.21 -2.11
C MET A 359 -2.67 -5.58 -2.30
N ASP A 360 -1.88 -6.53 -2.77
CA ASP A 360 -2.21 -7.95 -2.78
C ASP A 360 -2.02 -8.57 -1.39
N VAL A 361 -2.38 -9.85 -1.26
CA VAL A 361 -2.30 -10.58 0.01
C VAL A 361 -0.87 -10.57 0.57
N SER A 362 0.12 -10.82 -0.29
CA SER A 362 1.54 -10.88 0.10
C SER A 362 2.06 -9.52 0.59
N SER A 363 1.68 -8.43 -0.06
CA SER A 363 2.06 -7.08 0.35
C SER A 363 1.38 -6.67 1.65
N THR A 364 0.08 -6.96 1.83
CA THR A 364 -0.62 -6.62 3.08
C THR A 364 -0.07 -7.37 4.29
N GLN A 365 0.37 -8.60 4.12
CA GLN A 365 0.95 -9.40 5.21
C GLN A 365 2.16 -8.69 5.81
N VAL A 366 3.05 -8.21 4.95
CA VAL A 366 4.29 -7.52 5.35
C VAL A 366 4.01 -6.09 5.82
N PHE A 367 3.03 -5.43 5.19
CA PHE A 367 2.63 -4.08 5.59
C PHE A 367 2.09 -4.03 7.02
N PHE A 368 1.25 -4.99 7.41
CA PHE A 368 0.68 -5.05 8.76
C PHE A 368 1.59 -5.73 9.78
N TYR A 369 2.36 -6.73 9.36
CA TYR A 369 3.35 -7.40 10.22
C TYR A 369 4.73 -7.31 9.55
N PRO A 370 5.50 -6.23 9.82
CA PRO A 370 6.81 -6.02 9.25
C PRO A 370 7.75 -7.21 9.49
N ARG A 371 8.75 -7.41 8.62
CA ARG A 371 9.82 -8.38 8.86
C ARG A 371 10.93 -7.70 9.66
N LEU A 372 11.15 -8.15 10.90
CA LEU A 372 12.30 -7.75 11.71
C LEU A 372 13.39 -8.83 11.61
N ILE A 373 14.53 -8.52 11.02
CA ILE A 373 15.57 -9.48 10.65
C ILE A 373 16.87 -9.13 11.39
N PRO A 374 17.46 -10.04 12.18
CA PRO A 374 18.74 -9.79 12.84
C PRO A 374 19.89 -9.76 11.82
N MET A 375 20.68 -8.69 11.81
CA MET A 375 21.79 -8.46 10.87
C MET A 375 23.17 -8.39 11.53
N HIS A 376 23.27 -8.70 12.83
CA HIS A 376 24.54 -8.69 13.56
C HIS A 376 25.40 -9.95 13.30
N ASP A 377 24.78 -11.09 12.99
CA ASP A 377 25.47 -12.38 12.79
C ASP A 377 25.54 -12.84 11.31
N LEU A 378 25.64 -11.89 10.37
CA LEU A 378 25.60 -12.15 8.91
C LEU A 378 26.67 -13.12 8.40
N GLU A 379 27.83 -13.21 9.06
CA GLU A 379 28.91 -14.12 8.65
C GLU A 379 28.52 -15.60 8.86
N SER A 380 27.66 -15.90 9.85
CA SER A 380 27.27 -17.27 10.23
C SER A 380 26.22 -17.90 9.30
N HIS A 381 25.48 -17.09 8.54
CA HIS A 381 24.32 -17.53 7.73
C HIS A 381 24.65 -17.80 6.25
N GLY A 382 25.93 -17.74 5.85
CA GLY A 382 26.32 -17.90 4.45
C GLY A 382 25.71 -16.80 3.58
N ASP A 383 25.05 -17.17 2.48
CA ASP A 383 24.36 -16.25 1.55
C ASP A 383 22.85 -16.12 1.84
N ARG A 384 22.35 -16.74 2.92
CA ARG A 384 20.92 -16.72 3.25
C ARG A 384 20.59 -15.55 4.17
N ILE A 385 19.48 -14.88 3.88
CA ILE A 385 18.90 -13.87 4.78
C ILE A 385 18.45 -14.57 6.07
N PRO A 386 18.81 -14.06 7.27
CA PRO A 386 18.39 -14.62 8.54
C PRO A 386 16.86 -14.67 8.69
N ALA A 387 16.36 -15.60 9.49
CA ALA A 387 14.93 -15.70 9.74
C ALA A 387 14.41 -14.48 10.52
N ALA A 388 13.25 -13.97 10.13
CA ALA A 388 12.60 -12.87 10.83
C ALA A 388 12.19 -13.29 12.26
N ILE A 389 12.29 -12.35 13.18
CA ILE A 389 11.91 -12.48 14.59
C ILE A 389 10.65 -11.64 14.88
N ARG A 390 10.07 -11.83 16.07
CA ARG A 390 8.85 -11.12 16.47
C ARG A 390 9.07 -9.61 16.56
N CYS A 391 8.07 -8.85 16.09
CA CYS A 391 8.08 -7.38 16.06
C CYS A 391 7.72 -6.79 17.43
N SER A 392 8.65 -6.93 18.38
CA SER A 392 8.55 -6.40 19.75
C SER A 392 9.93 -5.92 20.24
N VAL A 393 9.94 -4.86 21.03
CA VAL A 393 11.13 -4.30 21.68
C VAL A 393 11.85 -5.34 22.56
N GLU A 394 11.12 -6.31 23.11
CA GLU A 394 11.69 -7.41 23.91
C GLU A 394 12.66 -8.30 23.12
N ARG A 395 12.62 -8.24 21.77
CA ARG A 395 13.51 -8.99 20.87
C ARG A 395 14.74 -8.22 20.45
N LEU A 396 14.81 -6.93 20.76
CA LEU A 396 15.97 -6.09 20.47
C LEU A 396 17.00 -6.23 21.59
N ARG A 397 18.27 -6.23 21.19
CA ARG A 397 19.42 -6.25 22.09
C ARG A 397 20.25 -5.01 21.85
N ASP A 398 20.77 -4.42 22.93
CA ASP A 398 21.63 -3.24 22.86
C ASP A 398 22.93 -3.47 22.08
N ASN A 399 23.37 -4.71 21.92
CA ASN A 399 24.53 -5.10 21.12
C ASN A 399 24.17 -5.65 19.73
N GLY A 400 22.89 -5.58 19.33
CA GLY A 400 22.39 -6.12 18.07
C GLY A 400 22.25 -5.07 16.97
N VAL A 401 22.14 -5.56 15.75
CA VAL A 401 21.72 -4.81 14.55
C VAL A 401 20.53 -5.52 13.94
N TYR A 402 19.51 -4.77 13.53
CA TYR A 402 18.28 -5.33 12.99
C TYR A 402 17.81 -4.53 11.77
N LEU A 403 17.35 -5.24 10.73
CA LEU A 403 16.66 -4.67 9.59
C LEU A 403 15.16 -4.86 9.77
N LEU A 404 14.38 -3.77 9.74
CA LEU A 404 12.92 -3.82 9.72
C LEU A 404 12.41 -3.33 8.37
N GLU A 405 11.50 -4.07 7.74
CA GLU A 405 10.86 -3.65 6.48
C GLU A 405 9.36 -3.96 6.49
N ASN A 406 8.57 -3.05 5.90
CA ASN A 406 7.11 -3.16 5.80
C ASN A 406 6.60 -3.07 4.34
N GLY A 407 7.48 -3.24 3.35
CA GLY A 407 7.18 -3.09 1.93
C GLY A 407 7.14 -1.64 1.40
N LEU A 408 7.11 -0.62 2.27
CA LEU A 408 7.15 0.80 1.87
C LEU A 408 8.41 1.53 2.38
N SER A 409 8.82 1.21 3.60
CA SER A 409 9.97 1.77 4.31
C SER A 409 10.86 0.65 4.84
N MET A 410 12.16 0.95 4.96
CA MET A 410 13.15 0.04 5.50
C MET A 410 14.00 0.76 6.54
N PHE A 411 14.20 0.12 7.68
CA PHE A 411 14.96 0.66 8.81
C PHE A 411 16.11 -0.23 9.16
N LEU A 412 17.29 0.35 9.36
CA LEU A 412 18.44 -0.33 9.95
C LEU A 412 18.64 0.19 11.37
N TRP A 413 18.16 -0.57 12.35
CA TRP A 413 18.32 -0.24 13.76
C TRP A 413 19.67 -0.74 14.28
N ILE A 414 20.37 0.12 15.01
CA ILE A 414 21.73 -0.11 15.52
C ILE A 414 21.72 0.09 17.04
N GLY A 415 22.05 -0.97 17.76
CA GLY A 415 22.16 -0.95 19.22
C GLY A 415 23.34 -0.10 19.70
N HIS A 416 23.21 0.48 20.88
CA HIS A 416 24.23 1.38 21.44
C HIS A 416 25.57 0.68 21.71
N ASN A 417 25.53 -0.60 22.06
CA ASN A 417 26.66 -1.45 22.43
C ASN A 417 27.03 -2.45 21.33
N VAL A 418 26.69 -2.15 20.07
CA VAL A 418 27.12 -2.97 18.92
C VAL A 418 28.64 -3.05 18.86
N GLU A 419 29.16 -4.19 18.40
CA GLU A 419 30.60 -4.40 18.31
C GLU A 419 31.28 -3.34 17.41
N PRO A 420 32.32 -2.63 17.91
CA PRO A 420 33.01 -1.59 17.13
C PRO A 420 33.57 -2.10 15.80
N GLN A 421 34.00 -3.37 15.74
CA GLN A 421 34.49 -4.00 14.51
C GLN A 421 33.41 -4.06 13.42
N TRP A 422 32.17 -4.38 13.81
CA TRP A 422 31.04 -4.41 12.88
C TRP A 422 30.73 -3.01 12.35
N VAL A 423 30.71 -2.01 13.24
CA VAL A 423 30.49 -0.61 12.86
C VAL A 423 31.57 -0.10 11.92
N GLN A 424 32.84 -0.42 12.18
CA GLN A 424 33.94 -0.04 11.30
C GLN A 424 33.83 -0.70 9.92
N LYS A 425 33.45 -1.99 9.86
CA LYS A 425 33.25 -2.73 8.60
C LYS A 425 32.10 -2.17 7.75
N VAL A 426 31.04 -1.62 8.36
CA VAL A 426 29.84 -1.16 7.60
C VAL A 426 29.82 0.35 7.37
N PHE A 427 30.21 1.13 8.38
CA PHE A 427 30.08 2.60 8.37
C PHE A 427 31.41 3.33 8.31
N SER A 428 32.55 2.64 8.39
CA SER A 428 33.90 3.26 8.45
C SER A 428 34.08 4.26 9.59
N VAL A 429 33.35 4.08 10.69
CA VAL A 429 33.46 4.89 11.92
C VAL A 429 33.82 4.02 13.12
N GLN A 430 34.31 4.63 14.21
CA GLN A 430 34.86 3.88 15.35
C GLN A 430 33.79 3.41 16.34
N SER A 431 32.61 4.03 16.33
CA SER A 431 31.52 3.68 17.25
C SER A 431 30.16 4.06 16.69
N ALA A 432 29.09 3.44 17.21
CA ALA A 432 27.72 3.73 16.79
C ALA A 432 27.33 5.21 16.96
N ALA A 433 27.92 5.90 17.95
CA ALA A 433 27.68 7.32 18.20
C ALA A 433 28.20 8.25 17.08
N GLN A 434 29.14 7.77 16.25
CA GLN A 434 29.70 8.52 15.12
C GLN A 434 28.97 8.27 13.80
N ILE A 435 27.99 7.35 13.77
CA ILE A 435 27.22 7.06 12.55
C ILE A 435 26.37 8.27 12.20
N ASP A 436 26.51 8.74 10.97
CA ASP A 436 25.70 9.77 10.38
C ASP A 436 24.35 9.17 9.96
N ILE A 437 23.29 9.51 10.70
CA ILE A 437 21.93 9.00 10.49
C ILE A 437 21.18 9.73 9.37
N ASP A 438 21.66 10.92 8.97
CA ASP A 438 21.01 11.71 7.93
C ASP A 438 21.34 11.15 6.54
N LYS A 439 22.47 10.44 6.42
CA LYS A 439 22.83 9.67 5.23
C LYS A 439 21.97 8.43 5.10
N CYS A 440 21.04 8.44 4.15
CA CYS A 440 20.15 7.31 3.84
C CYS A 440 20.79 6.22 2.96
N LYS A 441 22.13 6.20 2.82
CA LYS A 441 22.88 5.25 1.97
C LYS A 441 24.02 4.59 2.75
N LEU A 442 24.22 3.29 2.49
CA LEU A 442 25.36 2.55 3.03
C LEU A 442 26.63 2.86 2.23
N ASN A 443 27.78 2.87 2.90
CA ASN A 443 29.07 3.05 2.25
C ASN A 443 29.41 1.82 1.40
N ASP A 444 29.90 2.05 0.18
CA ASP A 444 30.44 0.99 -0.66
C ASP A 444 31.84 0.59 -0.16
N LEU A 445 31.87 -0.37 0.77
CA LEU A 445 33.10 -0.87 1.36
C LEU A 445 33.37 -2.29 0.87
N ASP A 446 34.62 -2.53 0.49
CA ASP A 446 35.10 -3.84 0.03
C ASP A 446 35.43 -4.73 1.23
N ASN A 447 34.38 -5.22 1.89
CA ASN A 447 34.48 -6.25 2.91
C ASN A 447 33.23 -7.14 2.94
N PRO A 448 33.35 -8.39 3.42
CA PRO A 448 32.25 -9.36 3.38
C PRO A 448 30.99 -8.93 4.14
N VAL A 449 31.13 -8.21 5.27
CA VAL A 449 29.97 -7.80 6.09
C VAL A 449 29.17 -6.70 5.39
N SER A 450 29.84 -5.69 4.87
CA SER A 450 29.20 -4.60 4.10
C SER A 450 28.57 -5.12 2.81
N GLN A 451 29.26 -5.99 2.06
CA GLN A 451 28.72 -6.60 0.84
C GLN A 451 27.46 -7.42 1.15
N LYS A 452 27.52 -8.34 2.13
CA LYS A 452 26.35 -9.15 2.52
C LYS A 452 25.17 -8.32 2.99
N LEU A 453 25.40 -7.26 3.77
CA LEU A 453 24.32 -6.38 4.21
C LEU A 453 23.65 -5.68 3.02
N ARG A 454 24.44 -5.18 2.06
CA ARG A 454 23.94 -4.54 0.85
C ARG A 454 23.19 -5.53 -0.05
N ASP A 455 23.72 -6.74 -0.21
CA ASP A 455 23.08 -7.80 -1.00
C ASP A 455 21.74 -8.23 -0.37
N ALA A 456 21.68 -8.37 0.96
CA ALA A 456 20.43 -8.66 1.67
C ALA A 456 19.39 -7.55 1.47
N ILE A 457 19.79 -6.28 1.59
CA ILE A 457 18.91 -5.12 1.35
C ILE A 457 18.40 -5.10 -0.09
N ASN A 458 19.28 -5.32 -1.06
CA ASN A 458 18.93 -5.33 -2.48
C ASN A 458 18.02 -6.52 -2.83
N SER A 459 18.28 -7.69 -2.26
CA SER A 459 17.42 -8.87 -2.40
C SER A 459 16.02 -8.59 -1.87
N ILE A 460 15.90 -8.00 -0.68
CA ILE A 460 14.60 -7.64 -0.08
C ILE A 460 13.88 -6.58 -0.93
N ARG A 461 14.60 -5.59 -1.47
CA ARG A 461 14.03 -4.60 -2.39
C ARG A 461 13.52 -5.25 -3.68
N GLY A 462 14.23 -6.25 -4.21
CA GLY A 462 13.82 -7.00 -5.40
C GLY A 462 12.56 -7.84 -5.23
N GLU A 463 12.18 -8.18 -3.98
CA GLU A 463 10.90 -8.85 -3.66
C GLU A 463 9.70 -7.89 -3.71
N ARG A 464 9.93 -6.58 -3.79
CA ARG A 464 8.88 -5.54 -3.70
C ARG A 464 8.74 -4.77 -5.01
N CYS A 465 7.54 -4.24 -5.22
CA CYS A 465 7.23 -3.36 -6.36
C CYS A 465 7.65 -1.89 -6.14
N ARG A 466 8.26 -1.57 -4.99
CA ARG A 466 8.60 -0.21 -4.59
C ARG A 466 10.01 -0.16 -4.05
N TYR A 467 10.75 0.88 -4.42
CA TYR A 467 12.05 1.13 -3.85
C TYR A 467 11.90 1.71 -2.43
N MET A 468 12.18 0.87 -1.43
CA MET A 468 12.09 1.27 -0.03
C MET A 468 13.28 2.16 0.36
N LYS A 469 12.97 3.34 0.90
CA LYS A 469 13.97 4.24 1.51
C LYS A 469 14.58 3.54 2.73
N LEU A 470 15.92 3.48 2.78
CA LEU A 470 16.64 2.99 3.94
C LEU A 470 16.81 4.14 4.94
N THR A 471 16.38 3.95 6.17
CA THR A 471 16.57 4.89 7.28
C THR A 471 17.40 4.23 8.36
N ILE A 472 18.53 4.85 8.71
CA ILE A 472 19.38 4.38 9.79
C ILE A 472 18.84 4.93 11.11
N VAL A 473 18.65 4.04 12.08
CA VAL A 473 18.11 4.37 13.39
C VAL A 473 19.09 3.91 14.44
N ARG A 474 19.49 4.83 15.33
CA ARG A 474 20.34 4.50 16.47
C ARG A 474 19.49 4.40 17.73
N GLN A 475 19.86 3.47 18.59
CA GLN A 475 19.22 3.33 19.89
C GLN A 475 19.32 4.63 20.70
N ARG A 476 18.20 5.06 21.30
CA ARG A 476 18.00 6.32 22.05
C ARG A 476 18.11 7.61 21.22
N ASP A 477 18.04 7.51 19.90
CA ASP A 477 18.06 8.66 19.01
C ASP A 477 16.65 9.10 18.57
N LYS A 478 16.55 10.26 17.91
CA LYS A 478 15.28 10.91 17.55
C LYS A 478 14.37 10.07 16.64
N LEU A 479 14.93 9.18 15.84
CA LEU A 479 14.20 8.32 14.90
C LEU A 479 13.72 7.01 15.54
N GLU A 480 14.20 6.65 16.74
CA GLU A 480 13.81 5.40 17.41
C GLU A 480 12.31 5.33 17.74
N PRO A 481 11.61 6.39 18.18
CA PRO A 481 10.17 6.35 18.35
C PRO A 481 9.40 6.00 17.07
N TRP A 482 9.91 6.43 15.90
CA TRP A 482 9.32 6.09 14.60
C TRP A 482 9.58 4.63 14.22
N PHE A 483 10.78 4.11 14.51
CA PHE A 483 11.06 2.68 14.37
C PHE A 483 10.17 1.83 15.29
N ASN A 484 10.03 2.21 16.56
CA ASN A 484 9.22 1.50 17.56
C ASN A 484 7.74 1.45 17.19
N HIS A 485 7.23 2.42 16.43
CA HIS A 485 5.87 2.38 15.89
C HIS A 485 5.61 1.10 15.05
N PHE A 486 6.63 0.58 14.36
CA PHE A 486 6.54 -0.64 13.55
C PHE A 486 6.75 -1.94 14.35
N LEU A 487 7.01 -1.86 15.66
CA LEU A 487 7.03 -3.02 16.58
C LEU A 487 5.59 -3.33 17.03
N VAL A 488 4.80 -3.82 16.08
CA VAL A 488 3.33 -3.88 16.14
C VAL A 488 2.74 -4.72 17.29
N GLU A 489 3.54 -5.59 17.91
CA GLU A 489 3.10 -6.38 19.07
C GLU A 489 3.02 -5.57 20.37
N ASP A 490 3.80 -4.49 20.46
CA ASP A 490 3.91 -3.66 21.66
C ASP A 490 2.75 -2.66 21.79
N LYS A 491 2.69 -1.94 22.92
CA LYS A 491 1.76 -0.82 23.05
C LYS A 491 2.19 0.31 22.13
N GLY A 492 1.26 0.87 21.35
CA GLY A 492 1.59 1.99 20.48
C GLY A 492 1.68 3.31 21.25
N ASN A 493 2.40 4.28 20.68
CA ASN A 493 2.64 5.59 21.29
C ASN A 493 1.34 6.34 21.65
N ASN A 494 0.28 6.12 20.88
CA ASN A 494 -1.05 6.72 21.07
C ASN A 494 -1.94 5.96 22.09
N GLY A 495 -1.36 5.09 22.92
CA GLY A 495 -2.09 4.30 23.90
C GLY A 495 -2.86 3.11 23.30
N SER A 496 -2.53 2.71 22.06
CA SER A 496 -3.12 1.52 21.45
C SER A 496 -2.67 0.25 22.17
N ALA A 497 -3.58 -0.72 22.27
CA ALA A 497 -3.40 -1.94 23.06
C ALA A 497 -2.24 -2.81 22.53
N SER A 498 -1.42 -3.38 23.42
CA SER A 498 -0.48 -4.44 23.03
C SER A 498 -1.23 -5.66 22.48
N TYR A 499 -0.53 -6.59 21.84
CA TYR A 499 -1.15 -7.86 21.43
C TYR A 499 -1.84 -8.57 22.60
N VAL A 500 -1.20 -8.61 23.78
CA VAL A 500 -1.75 -9.27 24.97
C VAL A 500 -3.01 -8.55 25.48
N ASP A 501 -3.02 -7.22 25.48
CA ASP A 501 -4.18 -6.43 25.89
C ASP A 501 -5.35 -6.60 24.92
N PHE A 502 -5.07 -6.59 23.62
CA PHE A 502 -6.07 -6.83 22.57
C PHE A 502 -6.67 -8.23 22.70
N LEU A 503 -5.85 -9.25 22.92
CA LEU A 503 -6.30 -10.63 23.10
C LEU A 503 -7.22 -10.77 24.33
N ARG A 504 -6.89 -10.09 25.43
CA ARG A 504 -7.76 -10.05 26.63
C ARG A 504 -9.10 -9.39 26.35
N HIS A 505 -9.09 -8.29 25.59
CA HIS A 505 -10.32 -7.59 25.22
C HIS A 505 -11.21 -8.47 24.32
N ILE A 506 -10.66 -9.06 23.26
CA ILE A 506 -11.38 -10.00 22.38
C ILE A 506 -11.92 -11.20 23.18
N TYR A 507 -11.15 -11.71 24.14
CA TYR A 507 -11.63 -12.77 25.02
C TYR A 507 -12.84 -12.35 25.86
N GLY A 508 -12.86 -11.12 26.37
CA GLY A 508 -14.01 -10.55 27.07
C GLY A 508 -15.26 -10.49 26.18
N GLU A 509 -15.12 -9.98 24.96
CA GLU A 509 -16.21 -9.91 23.97
C GLU A 509 -16.74 -11.29 23.59
N ILE A 510 -15.84 -12.27 23.36
CA ILE A 510 -16.25 -13.66 23.09
C ILE A 510 -17.09 -14.22 24.23
N ARG A 511 -16.70 -13.95 25.50
CA ARG A 511 -17.48 -14.42 26.65
C ARG A 511 -18.86 -13.79 26.70
N ASN A 512 -18.99 -12.50 26.39
CA ASN A 512 -20.27 -11.80 26.35
C ASN A 512 -21.19 -12.34 25.23
N LEU A 513 -20.63 -12.83 24.12
CA LEU A 513 -21.41 -13.43 23.02
C LEU A 513 -21.82 -14.89 23.29
N LEU A 514 -21.15 -15.57 24.24
CA LEU A 514 -21.41 -16.96 24.60
C LEU A 514 -22.30 -17.12 25.84
N SER A 515 -22.38 -16.10 26.68
CA SER A 515 -23.41 -15.95 27.71
C SER A 515 -24.75 -15.60 27.08
#